data_AF-A0A1L7X7D9-F1
#
_entry.id   AF-A0A1L7X7D9-F1
#
_cell.length_a   1.000
_cell.length_b   1.000
_cell.length_c   1.000
_cell.angle_alpha   90.00
_cell.angle_beta   90.00
_cell.angle_gamma   90.00
#
_symmetry.space_group_name_H-M   'P 1'
#
loop_
_entity.id
_entity.type
_entity.pdbx_description
1 polymer ?
#
loop_
_entity_poly.entity_id
_entity_poly.type
_entity_poly.pdbx_seq_one_letter_code
_entity_poly.pdbx_strand_id
1 'polypeptide(L)'
;MPRSATDATRFTSTTPYASAKPPPSAANLQSKRAPLPPKSKGPVGETPQEKIRRLRAAADRARDAQVTAFDKIVVRGRVWADRAHRFTALTLIGATFVAGGVTVYTFWDMIVYNRKKRAQFYQEQKALHQSAIHNARQSIASGTATEQEINFIKMEDEYKTKFEEERRRKAAPGPIGKAKNWLFSGLTKEEEGEDVGSSERRIGYESLSEEDDSLGERESDIVRALEEKKIAITEKAKHAFAQERELEKSGGPLDRLGTAAKTPAAVPGATEGQPKAKSWSSWIMGR
;
A
#
# COMPACT_ATOMS: atom_id res chain seq x y z
N MET A 1 -9.81 67.01 5.05
CA MET A 1 -9.40 66.65 6.43
C MET A 1 -8.47 65.45 6.36
N PRO A 2 -7.24 65.52 6.89
CA PRO A 2 -6.34 64.38 6.89
C PRO A 2 -6.88 63.31 7.87
N ARG A 3 -6.92 62.05 7.43
CA ARG A 3 -7.45 60.94 8.23
C ARG A 3 -6.43 60.55 9.30
N SER A 4 -6.87 60.52 10.56
CA SER A 4 -6.03 60.24 11.73
C SER A 4 -5.48 58.81 11.70
N ALA A 5 -4.22 58.65 12.12
CA ALA A 5 -3.46 57.39 12.14
C ALA A 5 -4.10 56.27 13.00
N THR A 6 -5.07 56.60 13.85
CA THR A 6 -5.82 55.64 14.66
C THR A 6 -6.76 54.74 13.83
N ASP A 7 -7.06 55.09 12.58
CA ASP A 7 -7.94 54.30 11.70
C ASP A 7 -7.23 53.09 11.06
N ALA A 8 -5.89 53.03 11.09
CA ALA A 8 -5.10 52.04 10.36
C ALA A 8 -4.90 50.70 11.10
N THR A 9 -5.23 50.60 12.40
CA THR A 9 -4.97 49.39 13.21
C THR A 9 -6.23 48.67 13.70
N ARG A 10 -7.41 49.13 13.32
CA ARG A 10 -8.63 48.36 13.57
C ARG A 10 -8.84 47.35 12.46
N PHE A 11 -8.63 46.08 12.80
CA PHE A 11 -8.94 44.90 12.00
C PHE A 11 -10.23 45.09 11.19
N THR A 12 -10.05 45.42 9.91
CA THR A 12 -11.15 45.46 8.94
C THR A 12 -11.42 44.01 8.56
N SER A 13 -12.53 43.49 9.08
CA SER A 13 -13.10 42.21 8.66
C SER A 13 -13.11 42.13 7.13
N THR A 14 -12.42 41.15 6.55
CA THR A 14 -12.34 40.94 5.09
C THR A 14 -13.59 40.28 4.50
N THR A 15 -14.65 40.12 5.29
CA THR A 15 -15.95 39.71 4.77
C THR A 15 -16.64 40.90 4.10
N PRO A 16 -17.10 40.78 2.84
CA PRO A 16 -17.86 41.84 2.20
C PRO A 16 -19.16 42.04 2.99
N TYR A 17 -19.26 43.17 3.71
CA TYR A 17 -20.49 43.57 4.36
C TYR A 17 -21.54 43.84 3.27
N ALA A 18 -22.54 42.97 3.17
CA ALA A 18 -23.72 43.23 2.38
C ALA A 18 -24.47 44.42 2.99
N SER A 19 -24.33 45.61 2.41
CA SER A 19 -25.02 46.81 2.88
C SER A 19 -26.54 46.67 2.63
N ALA A 20 -27.25 46.13 3.61
CA ALA A 20 -28.71 46.10 3.64
C ALA A 20 -29.25 47.47 4.08
N LYS A 21 -29.12 48.49 3.21
CA LYS A 21 -29.97 49.69 3.19
C LYS A 21 -29.63 50.54 1.95
N PRO A 22 -30.53 50.64 0.94
CA PRO A 22 -30.36 51.67 -0.07
C PRO A 22 -30.51 53.05 0.60
N PRO A 23 -29.69 54.05 0.23
CA PRO A 23 -29.80 55.39 0.79
C PRO A 23 -31.17 56.00 0.44
N PRO A 24 -31.81 56.74 1.36
CA PRO A 24 -33.05 57.47 1.09
C PRO A 24 -32.78 58.72 0.24
N SER A 25 -32.27 58.53 -0.99
CA SER A 25 -32.12 59.59 -2.01
C SER A 25 -32.49 59.09 -3.41
N ALA A 26 -33.45 58.15 -3.49
CA ALA A 26 -34.06 57.73 -4.76
C ALA A 26 -35.42 58.41 -5.02
N ALA A 27 -35.64 59.59 -4.43
CA ALA A 27 -36.84 60.40 -4.61
C ALA A 27 -36.50 61.86 -4.97
N ASN A 28 -35.37 62.12 -5.65
CA ASN A 28 -35.22 63.35 -6.44
C ASN A 28 -34.06 63.26 -7.44
N LEU A 29 -34.30 62.63 -8.59
CA LEU A 29 -33.49 62.88 -9.79
C LEU A 29 -34.43 63.08 -10.98
N GLN A 30 -35.09 64.24 -10.99
CA GLN A 30 -35.30 64.94 -12.25
C GLN A 30 -33.91 65.42 -12.75
N SER A 31 -33.65 65.19 -14.03
CA SER A 31 -32.50 65.70 -14.79
C SER A 31 -31.15 64.96 -14.61
N LYS A 32 -30.92 63.94 -15.45
CA LYS A 32 -29.95 64.02 -16.56
C LYS A 32 -30.10 62.78 -17.46
N ARG A 33 -30.14 63.04 -18.77
CA ARG A 33 -30.49 62.14 -19.86
C ARG A 33 -29.52 60.96 -19.96
N ALA A 34 -29.98 59.78 -19.56
CA ALA A 34 -29.64 58.51 -20.22
C ALA A 34 -30.98 57.93 -20.70
N PRO A 35 -31.08 57.33 -21.91
CA PRO A 35 -32.35 56.76 -22.36
C PRO A 35 -32.69 55.60 -21.42
N LEU A 36 -33.69 55.79 -20.55
CA LEU A 36 -34.30 54.66 -19.86
C LEU A 36 -34.80 53.69 -20.94
N PRO A 37 -34.50 52.38 -20.87
CA PRO A 37 -35.15 51.42 -21.74
C PRO A 37 -36.67 51.57 -21.54
N PRO A 38 -37.47 51.55 -22.61
CA PRO A 38 -38.91 51.70 -22.50
C PRO A 38 -39.42 50.65 -21.50
N LYS A 39 -40.16 51.09 -20.47
CA LYS A 39 -40.95 50.19 -19.63
C LYS A 39 -41.98 49.54 -20.55
N SER A 40 -41.61 48.45 -21.21
CA SER A 40 -42.55 47.67 -22.00
C SER A 40 -43.57 47.10 -21.01
N LYS A 41 -44.80 47.61 -21.10
CA LYS A 41 -45.93 46.98 -20.43
C LYS A 41 -45.94 45.53 -20.92
N GLY A 42 -45.79 44.59 -19.99
CA GLY A 42 -45.83 43.18 -20.32
C GLY A 42 -47.18 42.82 -20.96
N PRO A 43 -47.27 41.65 -21.61
CA PRO A 43 -48.52 41.11 -22.13
C PRO A 43 -49.66 41.22 -21.09
N VAL A 44 -50.84 41.65 -21.53
CA VAL A 44 -52.01 41.82 -20.66
C VAL A 44 -52.55 40.43 -20.31
N GLY A 45 -52.56 40.08 -19.02
CA GLY A 45 -53.09 38.80 -18.52
C GLY A 45 -52.07 37.83 -17.90
N GLU A 46 -50.78 38.18 -17.81
CA GLU A 46 -49.76 37.33 -17.16
C GLU A 46 -50.05 37.11 -15.67
N THR A 47 -49.83 35.89 -15.18
CA THR A 47 -49.88 35.62 -13.74
C THR A 47 -48.75 36.34 -13.00
N PRO A 48 -48.89 36.69 -11.71
CA PRO A 48 -47.83 37.37 -10.96
C PRO A 48 -46.50 36.62 -10.96
N GLN A 49 -46.54 35.28 -10.93
CA GLN A 49 -45.35 34.42 -10.98
C GLN A 49 -44.66 34.48 -12.35
N GLU A 50 -45.44 34.46 -13.42
CA GLU A 50 -44.94 34.53 -14.80
C GLU A 50 -44.28 35.89 -15.08
N LYS A 51 -44.86 36.97 -14.54
CA LYS A 51 -44.25 38.30 -14.58
C LYS A 51 -42.87 38.33 -13.90
N ILE A 52 -42.72 37.71 -12.73
CA ILE A 52 -41.42 37.63 -12.04
C ILE A 52 -40.43 36.82 -12.87
N ARG A 53 -40.86 35.70 -13.45
CA ARG A 53 -40.02 34.85 -14.31
C ARG A 53 -39.52 35.63 -15.52
N ARG A 54 -40.39 36.39 -16.18
CA ARG A 54 -40.03 37.24 -17.32
C ARG A 54 -39.08 38.35 -16.91
N LEU A 55 -39.33 39.02 -15.80
CA LEU A 55 -38.46 40.10 -15.30
C LEU A 55 -37.08 39.57 -14.91
N ARG A 56 -37.00 38.39 -14.27
CA ARG A 56 -35.73 37.71 -14.01
C ARG A 56 -35.03 37.34 -15.31
N ALA A 57 -35.73 36.70 -16.25
CA ALA A 57 -35.15 36.35 -17.55
C ALA A 57 -34.70 37.57 -18.37
N ALA A 58 -35.39 38.71 -18.26
CA ALA A 58 -35.00 39.97 -18.89
C ALA A 58 -33.79 40.60 -18.20
N ALA A 59 -33.72 40.53 -16.87
CA ALA A 59 -32.55 40.96 -16.11
C ALA A 59 -31.33 40.08 -16.41
N ASP A 60 -31.49 38.77 -16.47
CA ASP A 60 -30.45 37.81 -16.82
C ASP A 60 -29.97 38.04 -18.25
N ARG A 61 -30.88 38.25 -19.21
CA ARG A 61 -30.51 38.65 -20.58
C ARG A 61 -29.78 40.00 -20.64
N ALA A 62 -30.16 40.97 -19.81
CA ALA A 62 -29.46 42.27 -19.77
C ALA A 62 -28.05 42.12 -19.18
N ARG A 63 -27.85 41.21 -18.23
CA ARG A 63 -26.52 40.84 -17.73
C ARG A 63 -25.71 40.10 -18.78
N ASP A 64 -26.29 39.13 -19.46
CA ASP A 64 -25.64 38.34 -20.51
C ASP A 64 -25.30 39.15 -21.77
N ALA A 65 -26.01 40.25 -22.01
CA ALA A 65 -25.73 41.19 -23.11
C ALA A 65 -24.52 42.10 -22.82
N GLN A 66 -24.16 42.30 -21.54
CA GLN A 66 -22.97 43.05 -21.15
C GLN A 66 -21.68 42.22 -21.29
N VAL A 67 -21.80 40.90 -21.47
CA VAL A 67 -20.67 39.98 -21.63
C VAL A 67 -20.32 39.84 -23.11
N THR A 68 -19.11 40.26 -23.46
CA THR A 68 -18.57 40.14 -24.83
C THR A 68 -18.52 38.67 -25.26
N ALA A 69 -18.81 38.37 -26.53
CA ALA A 69 -18.79 37.01 -27.07
C ALA A 69 -17.44 36.29 -26.84
N PHE A 70 -16.34 37.05 -26.90
CA PHE A 70 -15.00 36.55 -26.58
C PHE A 70 -14.87 36.07 -25.13
N ASP A 71 -15.43 36.80 -24.16
CA ASP A 71 -15.41 36.42 -22.75
C ASP A 71 -16.19 35.12 -22.51
N LYS A 72 -17.31 34.92 -23.22
CA LYS A 72 -18.06 33.66 -23.20
C LYS A 72 -17.22 32.47 -23.71
N ILE A 73 -16.44 32.68 -24.77
CA ILE A 73 -15.55 31.65 -25.33
C ILE A 73 -14.42 31.34 -24.35
N VAL A 74 -13.81 32.35 -23.72
CA VAL A 74 -12.75 32.16 -22.72
C VAL A 74 -13.26 31.39 -21.50
N VAL A 75 -14.42 31.75 -20.97
CA VAL A 75 -15.05 31.03 -19.83
C VAL A 75 -15.34 29.58 -20.20
N ARG A 76 -15.87 29.33 -21.40
CA ARG A 76 -16.13 27.96 -21.88
C ARG A 76 -14.83 27.18 -22.12
N GLY A 77 -13.79 27.85 -22.62
CA GLY A 77 -12.46 27.31 -22.86
C GLY A 77 -11.79 26.85 -21.57
N ARG A 78 -11.91 27.62 -20.48
CA ARG A 78 -11.39 27.21 -19.17
C ARG A 78 -11.99 25.89 -18.69
N VAL A 79 -13.31 25.74 -18.81
CA VAL A 79 -13.99 24.50 -18.41
C VAL A 79 -13.54 23.31 -19.26
N TRP A 80 -13.30 23.53 -20.55
CA TRP A 80 -12.77 22.49 -21.45
C TRP A 80 -11.32 22.14 -21.17
N ALA A 81 -10.48 23.13 -20.85
CA ALA A 81 -9.09 22.91 -20.44
C ALA A 81 -9.03 22.08 -19.15
N ASP A 82 -9.84 22.43 -18.15
CA ASP A 82 -9.96 21.65 -16.91
C ASP A 82 -10.48 20.23 -17.17
N ARG A 83 -11.41 20.07 -18.12
CA ARG A 83 -11.92 18.75 -18.55
C ARG A 83 -10.83 17.92 -19.23
N ALA A 84 -10.04 18.53 -20.11
CA ALA A 84 -8.95 17.88 -20.83
C ALA A 84 -7.83 17.45 -19.88
N HIS A 85 -7.43 18.33 -18.95
CA HIS A 85 -6.44 18.00 -17.92
C HIS A 85 -6.91 16.85 -17.02
N ARG A 86 -8.19 16.85 -16.61
CA ARG A 86 -8.75 15.74 -15.82
C ARG A 86 -8.78 14.44 -16.62
N PHE A 87 -9.13 14.50 -17.90
CA PHE A 87 -9.11 13.33 -18.76
C PHE A 87 -7.69 12.76 -18.83
N THR A 88 -6.69 13.56 -19.21
CA THR A 88 -5.31 13.08 -19.34
C THR A 88 -4.74 12.55 -18.02
N ALA A 89 -5.02 13.22 -16.90
CA ALA A 89 -4.62 12.74 -15.58
C ALA A 89 -5.23 11.37 -15.26
N LEU A 90 -6.54 11.19 -15.51
CA LEU A 90 -7.22 9.92 -15.31
C LEU A 90 -6.71 8.83 -16.28
N THR A 91 -6.38 9.18 -17.52
CA THR A 91 -5.78 8.23 -18.47
C THR A 91 -4.41 7.78 -18.00
N LEU A 92 -3.56 8.69 -17.51
CA LEU A 92 -2.24 8.36 -16.98
C LEU A 92 -2.35 7.46 -15.75
N ILE A 93 -3.27 7.77 -14.83
CA ILE A 93 -3.55 6.93 -13.67
C ILE A 93 -4.05 5.55 -14.12
N GLY A 94 -4.97 5.47 -15.09
CA GLY A 94 -5.41 4.20 -15.65
C GLY A 94 -4.27 3.39 -16.27
N ALA A 95 -3.40 4.06 -17.02
CA ALA A 95 -2.23 3.44 -17.65
C ALA A 95 -1.23 2.87 -16.63
N THR A 96 -1.03 3.55 -15.49
CA THR A 96 -0.15 3.02 -14.43
C THR A 96 -0.74 1.78 -13.75
N PHE A 97 -2.06 1.71 -13.56
CA PHE A 97 -2.70 0.49 -13.07
C PHE A 97 -2.56 -0.67 -14.05
N VAL A 98 -2.73 -0.44 -15.35
CA VAL A 98 -2.53 -1.48 -16.37
C VAL A 98 -1.08 -1.94 -16.38
N ALA A 99 -0.11 -1.02 -16.37
CA ALA A 99 1.30 -1.35 -16.30
C ALA A 99 1.65 -2.14 -15.04
N GLY A 100 1.12 -1.75 -13.88
CA GLY A 100 1.27 -2.48 -12.61
C GLY A 100 0.61 -3.87 -12.64
N GLY A 101 -0.55 -4.01 -13.27
CA GLY A 101 -1.20 -5.31 -13.45
C GLY A 101 -0.36 -6.25 -14.31
N VAL A 102 0.22 -5.74 -15.39
CA VAL A 102 1.11 -6.53 -16.27
C VAL A 102 2.38 -6.98 -15.54
N THR A 103 2.98 -6.15 -14.70
CA THR A 103 4.17 -6.57 -13.93
C THR A 103 3.83 -7.67 -12.92
N VAL A 104 2.73 -7.56 -12.18
CA VAL A 104 2.30 -8.63 -11.26
C VAL A 104 2.03 -9.93 -12.03
N TYR A 105 1.41 -9.83 -13.21
CA TYR A 105 1.16 -10.98 -14.07
C TYR A 105 2.45 -11.68 -14.52
N THR A 106 3.46 -10.92 -14.95
CA THR A 106 4.75 -11.51 -15.38
C THR A 106 5.51 -12.14 -14.22
N PHE A 107 5.50 -11.53 -13.03
CA PHE A 107 6.08 -12.14 -11.83
C PHE A 107 5.38 -13.45 -11.47
N TRP A 108 4.05 -13.47 -11.51
CA TRP A 108 3.27 -14.66 -11.24
C TRP A 108 3.56 -15.78 -12.23
N ASP A 109 3.57 -15.47 -13.52
CA ASP A 109 3.84 -16.45 -14.58
C ASP A 109 5.24 -17.08 -14.42
N MET A 110 6.25 -16.26 -14.10
CA MET A 110 7.60 -16.74 -13.84
C MET A 110 7.64 -17.70 -12.63
N ILE A 111 6.95 -17.38 -11.54
CA ILE A 111 6.89 -18.23 -10.34
C ILE A 111 6.25 -19.58 -10.66
N VAL A 112 5.09 -19.58 -11.33
CA VAL A 112 4.37 -20.81 -11.67
C VAL A 112 5.21 -21.67 -12.62
N TYR A 113 5.84 -21.06 -13.61
CA TYR A 113 6.72 -21.77 -14.53
C TYR A 113 7.93 -22.39 -13.82
N ASN A 114 8.60 -21.66 -12.94
CA ASN A 114 9.71 -22.20 -12.15
C ASN A 114 9.25 -23.32 -11.21
N ARG A 115 8.06 -23.18 -10.60
CA ARG A 115 7.48 -24.22 -9.76
C ARG A 115 7.24 -25.50 -10.56
N LYS A 116 6.68 -25.39 -11.77
CA LYS A 116 6.47 -26.54 -12.68
C LYS A 116 7.78 -27.21 -13.09
N LYS A 117 8.81 -26.44 -13.46
CA LYS A 117 10.13 -27.00 -13.80
C LYS A 117 10.79 -27.70 -12.62
N ARG A 118 10.74 -27.10 -11.43
CA ARG A 118 11.24 -27.73 -10.20
C ARG A 118 10.48 -29.01 -9.89
N ALA A 119 9.16 -29.02 -10.06
CA ALA A 119 8.34 -30.21 -9.86
C ALA A 119 8.75 -31.36 -10.80
N GLN A 120 8.99 -31.09 -12.08
CA GLN A 120 9.48 -32.10 -13.03
C GLN A 120 10.83 -32.69 -12.59
N PHE A 121 11.79 -31.83 -12.22
CA PHE A 121 13.09 -32.29 -11.73
C PHE A 121 12.96 -33.15 -10.46
N TYR A 122 12.09 -32.76 -9.52
CA TYR A 122 11.85 -33.56 -8.33
C TYR A 122 11.12 -34.87 -8.63
N GLN A 123 10.24 -34.92 -9.64
CA GLN A 123 9.61 -36.16 -10.08
C GLN A 123 10.65 -37.14 -10.64
N GLU A 124 11.58 -36.66 -11.47
CA GLU A 124 12.69 -37.47 -11.99
C GLU A 124 13.61 -37.96 -10.86
N GLN A 125 14.00 -37.08 -9.94
CA GLN A 125 14.81 -37.48 -8.78
C GLN A 125 14.10 -38.49 -7.89
N LYS A 126 12.78 -38.32 -7.65
CA LYS A 126 11.98 -39.29 -6.89
C LYS A 126 11.94 -40.64 -7.61
N ALA A 127 11.77 -40.67 -8.94
CA ALA A 127 11.76 -41.90 -9.71
C ALA A 127 13.12 -42.63 -9.66
N LEU A 128 14.22 -41.90 -9.80
CA LEU A 128 15.58 -42.47 -9.67
C LEU A 128 15.85 -42.98 -8.25
N HIS A 129 15.42 -42.24 -7.23
CA HIS A 129 15.58 -42.66 -5.85
C HIS A 129 14.73 -43.90 -5.51
N GLN A 130 13.49 -43.94 -6.00
CA GLN A 130 12.62 -45.11 -5.86
C GLN A 130 13.19 -46.35 -6.56
N SER A 131 13.75 -46.20 -7.76
CA SER A 131 14.40 -47.32 -8.46
C SER A 131 15.65 -47.79 -7.72
N ALA A 132 16.44 -46.88 -7.12
CA ALA A 132 17.58 -47.23 -6.27
C ALA A 132 17.15 -48.02 -5.02
N ILE A 133 16.08 -47.60 -4.33
CA ILE A 133 15.51 -48.34 -3.19
C ILE A 133 15.04 -49.71 -3.62
N HIS A 134 14.33 -49.80 -4.75
CA HIS A 134 13.83 -51.07 -5.27
C HIS A 134 14.97 -52.03 -5.58
N ASN A 135 16.01 -51.56 -6.28
CA ASN A 135 17.19 -52.37 -6.62
C ASN A 135 17.94 -52.84 -5.36
N ALA A 136 18.15 -51.96 -4.38
CA ALA A 136 18.78 -52.32 -3.12
C ALA A 136 17.95 -53.36 -2.33
N ARG A 137 16.62 -53.25 -2.34
CA ARG A 137 15.75 -54.27 -1.73
C ARG A 137 15.84 -55.60 -2.47
N GLN A 138 15.93 -55.58 -3.80
CA GLN A 138 16.10 -56.79 -4.59
C GLN A 138 17.45 -57.46 -4.32
N SER A 139 18.55 -56.71 -4.22
CA SER A 139 19.86 -57.28 -3.92
C SER A 139 19.93 -57.88 -2.51
N ILE A 140 19.24 -57.27 -1.54
CA ILE A 140 19.08 -57.82 -0.18
C ILE A 140 18.28 -59.12 -0.23
N ALA A 141 17.18 -59.15 -0.97
CA ALA A 141 16.35 -60.35 -1.11
C ALA A 141 17.08 -61.50 -1.83
N SER A 142 17.93 -61.19 -2.81
CA SER A 142 18.78 -62.18 -3.49
C SER A 142 20.00 -62.61 -2.69
N GLY A 143 20.28 -61.98 -1.54
CA GLY A 143 21.42 -62.28 -0.69
C GLY A 143 22.78 -61.82 -1.25
N THR A 144 22.78 -61.03 -2.32
CA THR A 144 23.99 -60.50 -2.99
C THR A 144 24.24 -59.02 -2.68
N ALA A 145 23.58 -58.49 -1.64
CA ALA A 145 23.65 -57.07 -1.31
C ALA A 145 25.04 -56.63 -0.87
N THR A 146 25.42 -55.44 -1.31
CA THR A 146 26.61 -54.76 -0.80
C THR A 146 26.33 -54.12 0.56
N GLU A 147 27.35 -53.94 1.40
CA GLU A 147 27.20 -53.28 2.71
C GLU A 147 26.64 -51.85 2.58
N GLN A 148 26.96 -51.18 1.48
CA GLN A 148 26.46 -49.84 1.17
C GLN A 148 24.94 -49.82 0.92
N GLU A 149 24.43 -50.79 0.17
CA GLU A 149 22.98 -50.93 -0.10
C GLU A 149 22.20 -51.26 1.18
N ILE A 150 22.78 -52.09 2.05
CA ILE A 150 22.19 -52.42 3.35
C ILE A 150 22.12 -51.18 4.24
N ASN A 151 23.18 -50.39 4.32
CA ASN A 151 23.20 -49.17 5.11
C ASN A 151 22.25 -48.09 4.54
N PHE A 152 22.18 -47.98 3.21
CA PHE A 152 21.26 -47.08 2.53
C PHE A 152 19.79 -47.36 2.89
N ILE A 153 19.36 -48.63 2.87
CA ILE A 153 17.99 -49.00 3.27
C ILE A 153 17.74 -48.75 4.76
N LYS A 154 18.70 -49.06 5.64
CA LYS A 154 18.56 -48.78 7.08
C LYS A 154 18.34 -47.29 7.35
N MET A 155 19.15 -46.43 6.74
CA MET A 155 19.03 -44.98 6.89
C MET A 155 17.67 -44.46 6.38
N GLU A 156 17.20 -45.01 5.26
CA GLU A 156 15.91 -44.66 4.66
C GLU A 156 14.72 -45.09 5.55
N ASP A 157 14.78 -46.28 6.15
CA ASP A 157 13.74 -46.76 7.08
C ASP A 157 13.75 -45.98 8.41
N GLU A 158 14.94 -45.62 8.91
CA GLU A 158 15.07 -44.70 10.07
C GLU A 158 14.51 -43.30 9.77
N TYR A 159 14.71 -42.80 8.55
CA TYR A 159 14.15 -41.51 8.14
C TYR A 159 12.62 -41.57 8.06
N LYS A 160 12.06 -42.64 7.48
CA LYS A 160 10.61 -42.85 7.39
C LYS A 160 9.94 -42.95 8.76
N THR A 161 10.54 -43.68 9.69
CA THR A 161 10.00 -43.81 11.06
C THR A 161 9.98 -42.45 11.77
N LYS A 162 11.08 -41.68 11.70
CA LYS A 162 11.11 -40.31 12.24
C LYS A 162 10.07 -39.41 11.59
N PHE A 163 9.91 -39.48 10.27
CA PHE A 163 8.92 -38.67 9.54
C PHE A 163 7.48 -39.04 9.92
N GLU A 164 7.17 -40.33 10.06
CA GLU A 164 5.85 -40.77 10.53
C GLU A 164 5.58 -40.33 11.97
N GLU A 165 6.57 -40.37 12.84
CA GLU A 165 6.45 -39.86 14.20
C GLU A 165 6.18 -38.35 14.21
N GLU A 166 6.89 -37.58 13.39
CA GLU A 166 6.65 -36.15 13.25
C GLU A 166 5.28 -35.85 12.66
N ARG A 167 4.83 -36.57 11.61
CA ARG A 167 3.47 -36.47 11.08
C ARG A 167 2.43 -36.79 12.15
N ARG A 168 2.62 -37.84 12.96
CA ARG A 168 1.71 -38.17 14.07
C ARG A 168 1.68 -37.07 15.14
N ARG A 169 2.82 -36.45 15.44
CA ARG A 169 2.92 -35.31 16.37
C ARG A 169 2.23 -34.06 15.84
N LYS A 170 2.32 -33.80 14.53
CA LYS A 170 1.68 -32.64 13.86
C LYS A 170 0.19 -32.86 13.59
N ALA A 171 -0.23 -34.09 13.31
CA ALA A 171 -1.63 -34.49 13.13
C ALA A 171 -2.41 -34.49 14.45
N ALA A 172 -1.72 -34.56 15.60
CA ALA A 172 -2.34 -34.26 16.86
C ALA A 172 -2.79 -32.79 16.86
N PRO A 173 -4.08 -32.48 17.09
CA PRO A 173 -4.57 -31.12 17.03
C PRO A 173 -3.79 -30.27 18.04
N GLY A 174 -3.10 -29.25 17.52
CA GLY A 174 -2.38 -28.29 18.34
C GLY A 174 -3.30 -27.63 19.37
N PRO A 175 -2.75 -26.96 20.40
CA PRO A 175 -3.53 -26.34 21.47
C PRO A 175 -4.63 -25.39 20.94
N ILE A 176 -4.36 -24.71 19.81
CA ILE A 176 -5.32 -23.83 19.13
C ILE A 176 -6.44 -24.61 18.44
N GLY A 177 -6.14 -25.76 17.85
CA GLY A 177 -7.14 -26.66 17.24
C GLY A 177 -8.07 -27.26 18.29
N LYS A 178 -7.53 -27.63 19.46
CA LYS A 178 -8.32 -28.07 20.62
C LYS A 178 -9.23 -26.95 21.15
N ALA A 179 -8.76 -25.71 21.20
CA ALA A 179 -9.56 -24.56 21.61
C ALA A 179 -10.69 -24.24 20.62
N LYS A 180 -10.43 -24.33 19.30
CA LYS A 180 -11.47 -24.19 18.27
C LYS A 180 -12.51 -25.32 18.37
N ASN A 181 -12.07 -26.57 18.49
CA ASN A 181 -12.99 -27.69 18.66
C ASN A 181 -13.82 -27.57 19.93
N TRP A 182 -13.27 -27.04 21.03
CA TRP A 182 -14.03 -26.77 22.26
C TRP A 182 -15.05 -25.64 22.08
N LEU A 183 -14.68 -24.54 21.42
CA LEU A 183 -15.58 -23.41 21.12
C LEU A 183 -16.70 -23.75 20.13
N PHE A 184 -16.44 -24.66 19.18
CA PHE A 184 -17.41 -25.07 18.16
C PHE A 184 -18.10 -26.42 18.46
N SER A 185 -17.67 -27.15 19.49
CA SER A 185 -18.30 -28.41 19.93
C SER A 185 -19.75 -28.21 20.41
N GLY A 186 -20.15 -26.99 20.75
CA GLY A 186 -21.54 -26.67 21.10
C GLY A 186 -22.49 -26.55 19.90
N LEU A 187 -21.96 -26.33 18.69
CA LEU A 187 -22.78 -26.25 17.47
C LEU A 187 -22.93 -27.59 16.76
N THR A 188 -21.98 -28.52 16.95
CA THR A 188 -21.98 -29.83 16.26
C THR A 188 -22.64 -30.95 17.06
N LYS A 189 -22.98 -30.72 18.33
CA LYS A 189 -23.58 -31.75 19.20
C LYS A 189 -25.10 -31.83 19.16
N GLU A 190 -25.76 -31.01 18.33
CA GLU A 190 -27.20 -31.10 18.05
C GLU A 190 -27.54 -31.79 16.72
N GLU A 191 -26.55 -32.19 15.93
CA GLU A 191 -26.75 -32.87 14.64
C GLU A 191 -26.22 -34.32 14.67
N GLU A 192 -26.50 -35.03 15.77
CA GLU A 192 -26.33 -36.49 15.87
C GLU A 192 -27.66 -37.18 15.51
N GLY A 193 -28.13 -36.89 14.31
CA GLY A 193 -29.37 -37.42 13.78
C GLY A 193 -29.54 -36.98 12.33
N GLU A 194 -29.37 -37.94 11.42
CA GLU A 194 -29.66 -37.84 9.99
C GLU A 194 -28.49 -37.41 9.09
N ASP A 195 -28.02 -38.43 8.36
CA ASP A 195 -27.28 -38.35 7.12
C ASP A 195 -27.94 -37.38 6.13
N VAL A 196 -27.48 -36.12 6.12
CA VAL A 196 -27.75 -35.17 5.04
C VAL A 196 -26.50 -34.36 4.71
N GLY A 197 -26.08 -34.43 3.44
CA GLY A 197 -25.40 -33.28 2.83
C GLY A 197 -23.92 -33.46 2.54
N SER A 198 -23.57 -34.48 1.78
CA SER A 198 -22.34 -34.56 0.98
C SER A 198 -22.24 -33.45 -0.09
N SER A 199 -22.20 -32.16 0.29
CA SER A 199 -22.12 -31.06 -0.69
C SER A 199 -21.22 -29.87 -0.34
N GLU A 200 -20.54 -29.84 0.82
CA GLU A 200 -19.57 -28.76 1.13
C GLU A 200 -18.10 -29.20 1.23
N ARG A 201 -17.75 -30.37 0.69
CA ARG A 201 -16.37 -30.69 0.29
C ARG A 201 -15.98 -29.99 -1.02
N ARG A 202 -16.17 -28.67 -1.12
CA ARG A 202 -15.85 -27.93 -2.35
C ARG A 202 -15.56 -26.45 -2.21
N ILE A 203 -14.88 -26.00 -1.15
CA ILE A 203 -14.03 -24.80 -1.24
C ILE A 203 -12.68 -25.07 -0.53
N GLY A 204 -11.75 -25.70 -1.25
CA GLY A 204 -10.41 -25.14 -1.38
C GLY A 204 -9.36 -25.26 -0.27
N TYR A 205 -9.38 -26.27 0.60
CA TYR A 205 -8.30 -26.43 1.61
C TYR A 205 -7.66 -27.81 1.74
N GLU A 206 -8.24 -28.89 1.21
CA GLU A 206 -7.65 -30.24 1.33
C GLU A 206 -6.71 -30.63 0.18
N SER A 207 -6.69 -29.90 -0.95
CA SER A 207 -5.77 -30.17 -2.06
C SER A 207 -4.44 -29.40 -1.98
N LEU A 208 -4.17 -28.74 -0.85
CA LEU A 208 -2.88 -28.09 -0.56
C LEU A 208 -2.10 -28.78 0.58
N SER A 209 -2.69 -29.71 1.32
CA SER A 209 -2.05 -30.20 2.55
C SER A 209 -1.01 -31.30 2.33
N GLU A 210 -1.11 -32.14 1.30
CA GLU A 210 -0.20 -33.31 1.20
C GLU A 210 0.98 -33.15 0.24
N GLU A 211 0.91 -32.21 -0.71
CA GLU A 211 2.03 -31.89 -1.60
C GLU A 211 2.74 -30.57 -1.26
N ASP A 212 2.08 -29.65 -0.54
CA ASP A 212 2.67 -28.36 -0.12
C ASP A 212 3.37 -28.45 1.24
N ASP A 213 3.05 -29.42 2.12
CA ASP A 213 3.78 -29.62 3.38
C ASP A 213 5.23 -30.09 3.13
N SER A 214 5.45 -30.92 2.11
CA SER A 214 6.78 -31.33 1.66
C SER A 214 7.60 -30.19 1.02
N LEU A 215 6.92 -29.18 0.44
CA LEU A 215 7.56 -28.02 -0.19
C LEU A 215 7.78 -26.89 0.83
N GLY A 216 6.82 -26.66 1.71
CA GLY A 216 6.86 -25.70 2.81
C GLY A 216 7.92 -26.03 3.85
N GLU A 217 8.20 -27.32 4.11
CA GLU A 217 9.29 -27.71 5.02
C GLU A 217 10.68 -27.38 4.42
N ARG A 218 10.89 -27.59 3.12
CA ARG A 218 12.15 -27.20 2.45
C ARG A 218 12.31 -25.70 2.29
N GLU A 219 11.21 -24.98 2.06
CA GLU A 219 11.21 -23.52 2.09
C GLU A 219 11.48 -23.00 3.51
N SER A 220 10.97 -23.66 4.55
CA SER A 220 11.27 -23.33 5.94
C SER A 220 12.73 -23.58 6.30
N ASP A 221 13.37 -24.63 5.76
CA ASP A 221 14.81 -24.86 5.93
C ASP A 221 15.66 -23.83 5.18
N ILE A 222 15.25 -23.41 3.99
CA ILE A 222 15.92 -22.35 3.23
C ILE A 222 15.74 -20.99 3.92
N VAL A 223 14.56 -20.71 4.45
CA VAL A 223 14.27 -19.49 5.22
C VAL A 223 15.03 -19.49 6.54
N ARG A 224 15.11 -20.63 7.25
CA ARG A 224 15.91 -20.78 8.47
C ARG A 224 17.40 -20.64 8.18
N ALA A 225 17.90 -21.23 7.09
CA ALA A 225 19.29 -21.06 6.66
C ALA A 225 19.60 -19.61 6.23
N LEU A 226 18.64 -18.91 5.62
CA LEU A 226 18.76 -17.48 5.30
C LEU A 226 18.71 -16.61 6.56
N GLU A 227 17.88 -16.97 7.54
CA GLU A 227 17.77 -16.27 8.83
C GLU A 227 19.03 -16.49 9.68
N GLU A 228 19.54 -17.73 9.77
CA GLU A 228 20.82 -18.07 10.38
C GLU A 228 21.98 -17.32 9.70
N LYS A 229 22.00 -17.24 8.36
CA LYS A 229 23.00 -16.44 7.64
C LYS A 229 22.85 -14.94 7.88
N LYS A 230 21.62 -14.42 7.97
CA LYS A 230 21.38 -13.01 8.31
C LYS A 230 21.85 -12.70 9.73
N ILE A 231 21.54 -13.57 10.69
CA ILE A 231 22.01 -13.45 12.07
C ILE A 231 23.54 -13.46 12.08
N ALA A 232 24.19 -14.42 11.42
CA ALA A 232 25.64 -14.49 11.33
C ALA A 232 26.28 -13.26 10.66
N ILE A 233 25.65 -12.69 9.62
CA ILE A 233 26.12 -11.45 8.99
C ILE A 233 25.95 -10.27 9.94
N THR A 234 24.82 -10.17 10.65
CA THR A 234 24.57 -9.09 11.62
C THR A 234 25.48 -9.18 12.84
N GLU A 235 25.80 -10.39 13.30
CA GLU A 235 26.74 -10.63 14.39
C GLU A 235 28.17 -10.30 13.96
N LYS A 236 28.58 -10.72 12.76
CA LYS A 236 29.88 -10.31 12.18
C LYS A 236 29.97 -8.79 12.02
N ALA A 237 28.89 -8.14 11.59
CA ALA A 237 28.84 -6.68 11.49
C ALA A 237 28.94 -6.02 12.87
N LYS A 238 28.19 -6.49 13.87
CA LYS A 238 28.27 -5.99 15.25
C LYS A 238 29.65 -6.21 15.87
N HIS A 239 30.27 -7.36 15.60
CA HIS A 239 31.61 -7.67 16.06
C HIS A 239 32.66 -6.78 15.40
N ALA A 240 32.56 -6.55 14.09
CA ALA A 240 33.43 -5.61 13.37
C ALA A 240 33.28 -4.17 13.92
N PHE A 241 32.05 -3.71 14.14
CA PHE A 241 31.79 -2.40 14.75
C PHE A 241 32.31 -2.27 16.19
N ALA A 242 32.23 -3.34 16.99
CA ALA A 242 32.78 -3.36 18.34
C ALA A 242 34.32 -3.30 18.31
N GLN A 243 34.95 -4.03 17.39
CA GLN A 243 36.39 -4.03 17.17
C GLN A 243 36.89 -2.67 16.69
N GLU A 244 36.21 -2.02 15.74
CA GLU A 244 36.52 -0.65 15.32
C GLU A 244 36.38 0.34 16.48
N ARG A 245 35.34 0.21 17.32
CA ARG A 245 35.14 1.07 18.48
C ARG A 245 36.22 0.90 19.56
N GLU A 246 36.81 -0.29 19.67
CA GLU A 246 37.95 -0.55 20.56
C GLU A 246 39.27 -0.01 19.98
N LEU A 247 39.44 -0.08 18.67
CA LEU A 247 40.53 0.57 17.94
C LEU A 247 40.42 2.10 18.03
N GLU A 248 39.24 2.69 17.98
CA GLU A 248 39.04 4.15 18.20
C GLU A 248 39.40 4.59 19.62
N LYS A 249 39.17 3.73 20.63
CA LYS A 249 39.53 4.00 22.03
C LYS A 249 41.03 3.85 22.28
N SER A 250 41.68 2.90 21.61
CA SER A 250 43.11 2.58 21.79
C SER A 250 44.02 3.27 20.78
N GLY A 251 43.44 3.84 19.71
CA GLY A 251 44.12 4.44 18.57
C GLY A 251 44.76 5.80 18.86
N GLY A 252 45.28 6.38 17.77
CA GLY A 252 46.10 7.59 17.80
C GLY A 252 45.31 8.85 18.19
N PRO A 253 46.00 9.98 18.39
CA PRO A 253 45.36 11.23 18.84
C PRO A 253 44.23 11.72 17.93
N LEU A 254 44.28 11.38 16.63
CA LEU A 254 43.31 11.78 15.62
C LEU A 254 41.97 11.02 15.75
N ASP A 255 42.00 9.74 16.16
CA ASP A 255 40.82 8.87 16.28
C ASP A 255 39.97 9.21 17.52
N ARG A 256 40.58 9.84 18.53
CA ARG A 256 39.92 10.25 19.78
C ARG A 256 39.05 11.50 19.63
N LEU A 257 39.26 12.30 18.57
CA LEU A 257 38.53 13.56 18.35
C LEU A 257 37.04 13.31 18.02
N GLY A 258 36.70 12.17 17.40
CA GLY A 258 35.31 11.79 17.11
C GLY A 258 34.50 11.36 18.34
N THR A 259 35.16 10.87 19.40
CA THR A 259 34.49 10.46 20.65
C THR A 259 34.34 11.59 21.66
N ALA A 260 35.27 12.55 21.68
CA ALA A 260 35.19 13.76 22.49
C ALA A 260 33.97 14.62 22.11
N ALA A 261 33.62 14.70 20.82
CA ALA A 261 32.46 15.46 20.34
C ALA A 261 31.09 14.87 20.75
N LYS A 262 31.03 13.62 21.23
CA LYS A 262 29.79 12.94 21.63
C LYS A 262 29.48 13.02 23.14
N THR A 263 30.39 13.60 23.93
CA THR A 263 30.14 13.92 25.34
C THR A 263 29.60 15.35 25.42
N PRO A 264 28.34 15.60 25.85
CA PRO A 264 27.79 16.94 25.89
C PRO A 264 28.33 17.67 27.12
N ALA A 265 29.52 18.25 27.00
CA ALA A 265 30.09 19.16 27.98
C ALA A 265 29.88 20.61 27.52
N ALA A 266 28.95 21.26 28.20
CA ALA A 266 28.78 22.70 28.43
C ALA A 266 29.79 23.73 27.84
N VAL A 267 29.26 24.62 26.97
CA VAL A 267 29.39 26.11 26.95
C VAL A 267 30.75 26.71 26.50
N PRO A 268 30.86 27.96 25.95
CA PRO A 268 30.13 28.71 24.91
C PRO A 268 31.05 29.32 23.81
N GLY A 269 30.48 29.74 22.67
CA GLY A 269 31.03 30.85 21.87
C GLY A 269 31.54 30.52 20.45
N ALA A 270 31.34 31.51 19.57
CA ALA A 270 31.89 31.68 18.20
C ALA A 270 31.22 30.94 17.01
N THR A 271 30.25 31.65 16.43
CA THR A 271 30.13 32.06 15.00
C THR A 271 30.61 31.16 13.84
N GLU A 272 29.64 30.92 12.95
CA GLU A 272 29.70 30.91 11.48
C GLU A 272 30.63 29.92 10.72
N GLY A 273 29.99 29.03 9.95
CA GLY A 273 30.53 28.56 8.67
C GLY A 273 31.03 27.10 8.59
N GLN A 274 30.16 26.10 8.79
CA GLN A 274 30.41 24.73 8.30
C GLN A 274 29.09 24.07 7.83
N PRO A 275 29.05 23.46 6.62
CA PRO A 275 27.84 22.83 6.09
C PRO A 275 27.56 21.53 6.85
N LYS A 276 26.38 21.44 7.48
CA LYS A 276 25.90 20.19 8.09
C LYS A 276 25.79 19.13 6.99
N ALA A 277 26.58 18.07 7.12
CA ALA A 277 26.54 16.90 6.23
C ALA A 277 25.10 16.37 6.17
N LYS A 278 24.43 16.59 5.03
CA LYS A 278 23.10 16.04 4.78
C LYS A 278 23.26 14.55 4.58
N SER A 279 22.93 13.80 5.63
CA SER A 279 22.77 12.34 5.59
C SER A 279 21.85 11.96 4.42
N TRP A 280 22.23 10.92 3.67
CA TRP A 280 21.50 10.40 2.52
C TRP A 280 20.04 10.05 2.84
N SER A 281 19.73 9.83 4.12
CA SER A 281 18.39 9.51 4.61
C SER A 281 17.40 10.67 4.47
N SER A 282 17.89 11.91 4.38
CA SER A 282 17.07 13.10 4.17
C SER A 282 16.41 13.13 2.79
N TRP A 283 16.96 12.44 1.79
CA TRP A 283 16.39 12.41 0.44
C TRP A 283 15.26 11.37 0.30
N ILE A 284 15.30 10.30 1.10
CA ILE A 284 14.29 9.23 1.09
C ILE A 284 13.07 9.54 1.97
N MET A 285 13.22 10.37 3.00
CA MET A 285 12.13 10.69 3.94
C MET A 285 11.55 12.10 3.80
N GLY A 286 11.80 12.78 2.67
CA GLY A 286 11.00 13.90 2.18
C GLY A 286 10.50 14.89 3.25
N ARG A 287 11.42 15.72 3.75
CA ARG A 287 11.08 17.03 4.33
C ARG A 287 12.15 18.05 3.98
#